data_AF-A0A0A8UV59-F1
#
_entry.id   AF-A0A0A8UV59-F1
#
_cell.length_a   1.000
_cell.length_b   1.000
_cell.length_c   1.000
_cell.angle_alpha   90.00
_cell.angle_beta   90.00
_cell.angle_gamma   90.00
#
_symmetry.space_group_name_H-M   'P 1'
#
loop_
_entity.id
_entity.type
_entity.pdbx_description
1 polymer ?
#
loop_
_entity_poly.entity_id
_entity_poly.type
_entity_poly.pdbx_seq_one_letter_code
_entity_poly.pdbx_strand_id
1 'polypeptide(L)' 'MVNLVSLQAMLLNERELNTAYERLNCHETKWKDAVTVLTRGLGNERRHQHWLETILEQ' A
#
# COMPACT_ATOMS: atom_id res chain seq x y z
N MET A 1 -6.31 -16.56 -16.78
CA MET A 1 -6.92 -15.24 -17.03
C MET A 1 -7.06 -14.54 -15.69
N VAL A 2 -6.29 -13.48 -15.44
CA VAL A 2 -6.50 -12.63 -14.25
C VAL A 2 -7.66 -11.70 -14.55
N ASN A 3 -8.62 -11.57 -13.63
CA ASN A 3 -9.86 -10.81 -13.84
C ASN A 3 -9.62 -9.31 -13.58
N LEU A 4 -9.97 -8.45 -14.54
CA LEU A 4 -9.83 -6.99 -14.45
C LEU A 4 -10.55 -6.40 -13.21
N VAL A 5 -11.73 -6.94 -12.88
CA VAL A 5 -12.50 -6.52 -11.69
C VAL A 5 -11.72 -6.80 -10.41
N SER A 6 -11.02 -7.92 -10.35
CA SER A 6 -10.18 -8.28 -9.20
C SER A 6 -8.97 -7.35 -9.07
N LEU A 7 -8.34 -6.97 -10.20
CA LEU A 7 -7.20 -6.05 -10.17
C LEU A 7 -7.58 -4.63 -9.74
N GLN A 8 -8.75 -4.13 -10.17
CA GLN A 8 -9.26 -2.84 -9.71
C GLN A 8 -9.58 -2.83 -8.21
N ALA A 9 -10.19 -3.91 -7.71
CA ALA A 9 -10.44 -4.08 -6.28
C ALA A 9 -9.15 -4.15 -5.47
N MET A 10 -8.13 -4.87 -5.97
CA MET A 10 -6.81 -4.91 -5.35
C MET A 10 -6.16 -3.53 -5.33
N LEU A 11 -6.23 -2.76 -6.43
CA LEU A 11 -5.67 -1.41 -6.48
C LEU A 11 -6.32 -0.48 -5.45
N LEU A 12 -7.64 -0.57 -5.28
CA LEU A 12 -8.34 0.19 -4.24
C LEU A 12 -7.84 -0.19 -2.85
N ASN A 13 -7.72 -1.49 -2.57
CA ASN A 13 -7.20 -1.99 -1.30
C ASN A 13 -5.77 -1.49 -1.03
N GLU A 14 -4.88 -1.51 -2.03
CA GLU A 14 -3.51 -0.99 -1.88
C GLU A 14 -3.48 0.49 -1.53
N ARG A 15 -4.37 1.31 -2.12
CA ARG A 15 -4.47 2.75 -1.82
C ARG A 15 -4.95 2.99 -0.38
N GLU A 16 -5.93 2.21 0.08
CA GLU A 16 -6.41 2.28 1.47
C GLU A 16 -5.33 1.83 2.45
N LEU A 17 -4.58 0.77 2.11
CA LEU A 17 -3.50 0.26 2.94
C LEU A 17 -2.32 1.24 3.02
N ASN A 18 -1.92 1.85 1.89
CA ASN A 18 -0.94 2.94 1.87
C ASN A 18 -1.35 4.09 2.80
N THR A 19 -2.62 4.49 2.75
CA THR A 19 -3.17 5.53 3.64
C THR A 19 -3.08 5.12 5.11
N ALA A 20 -3.37 3.86 5.45
CA ALA A 20 -3.24 3.36 6.81
C ALA A 20 -1.78 3.38 7.30
N TYR A 21 -0.84 2.94 6.46
CA TYR A 21 0.60 3.01 6.78
C TYR A 21 1.09 4.44 6.94
N GLU A 22 0.67 5.38 6.10
CA GLU A 22 1.01 6.80 6.25
C GLU A 22 0.55 7.35 7.60
N ARG A 23 -0.70 7.08 7.97
CA ARG A 23 -1.26 7.46 9.27
C ARG A 23 -0.48 6.85 10.43
N LEU A 24 -0.14 5.56 10.35
CA LEU A 24 0.64 4.88 11.39
C LEU A 24 2.06 5.44 11.50
N ASN A 25 2.72 5.76 10.39
CA ASN A 25 4.06 6.38 10.40
C ASN A 25 4.01 7.80 11.01
N CYS A 26 2.93 8.55 10.82
CA CYS A 26 2.76 9.90 11.38
C CYS A 26 2.19 9.92 12.81
N HIS A 27 1.69 8.79 13.33
CA HIS A 27 1.10 8.75 14.67
C HIS A 27 2.16 9.04 15.74
N GLU A 28 1.90 10.05 16.58
CA GLU A 28 2.86 10.58 17.55
C GLU A 28 3.26 9.55 18.62
N THR A 29 2.30 8.70 19.02
CA THR A 29 2.50 7.66 20.02
C THR A 29 2.68 6.27 19.42
N LYS A 30 3.08 6.17 18.14
CA LYS A 30 3.43 4.88 17.54
C LYS A 30 4.58 4.21 18.30
N TRP A 31 4.58 2.89 18.30
CA TRP A 31 5.66 2.12 18.91
C TRP A 31 7.01 2.45 18.26
N LYS A 32 8.04 2.70 19.09
CA LYS A 32 9.36 3.14 18.62
C LYS A 32 10.07 2.10 17.77
N ASP A 33 9.91 0.83 18.12
CA ASP A 33 10.42 -0.33 17.39
C ASP A 33 9.67 -0.60 16.07
N ALA A 34 8.43 -0.12 15.95
CA ALA A 34 7.64 -0.29 14.75
C ALA A 34 8.05 0.64 13.59
N VAL A 35 8.89 1.66 13.82
CA VAL A 35 9.27 2.65 12.78
C VAL A 35 9.84 1.98 11.53
N THR A 36 10.79 1.06 11.71
CA THR A 36 11.44 0.39 10.58
C THR A 36 10.47 -0.47 9.78
N VAL A 37 9.60 -1.24 10.46
CA VAL A 37 8.63 -2.10 9.76
C VAL A 37 7.55 -1.27 9.07
N LEU A 38 7.06 -0.19 9.70
CA LEU A 38 6.04 0.68 9.12
C LEU A 38 6.56 1.47 7.91
N THR A 39 7.81 1.97 7.96
CA THR A 39 8.42 2.68 6.84
C THR A 39 8.72 1.72 5.69
N ARG A 40 9.26 0.52 5.98
CA ARG A 40 9.53 -0.49 4.95
C ARG A 40 8.23 -1.01 4.33
N GLY A 41 7.21 -1.27 5.15
CA GLY A 41 5.89 -1.72 4.72
C GLY A 41 5.26 -0.73 3.75
N LEU A 42 5.21 0.56 4.11
CA LEU A 42 4.73 1.63 3.22
C LEU A 42 5.46 1.64 1.87
N GLY A 43 6.79 1.47 1.88
CA GLY A 43 7.58 1.38 0.65
C GLY A 43 7.24 0.16 -0.21
N ASN A 44 6.87 -0.97 0.39
CA ASN A 44 6.40 -2.15 -0.35
C ASN A 44 5.04 -1.91 -0.98
N GLU A 45 4.06 -1.42 -0.22
CA GLU A 45 2.69 -1.24 -0.72
C GLU A 45 2.62 -0.18 -1.82
N ARG A 46 3.47 0.87 -1.78
CA ARG A 46 3.61 1.81 -2.90
C ARG A 46 4.14 1.14 -4.18
N ARG A 47 5.05 0.16 -4.07
CA ARG A 47 5.52 -0.61 -5.22
C ARG A 47 4.44 -1.54 -5.77
N HIS A 48 3.66 -2.17 -4.89
CA HIS A 48 2.52 -2.99 -5.30
C HIS A 48 1.46 -2.17 -6.02
N GLN A 49 1.10 -0.99 -5.47
CA GLN A 49 0.20 -0.05 -6.12
C GLN A 49 0.69 0.31 -7.53
N HIS A 50 1.96 0.72 -7.66
CA HIS A 50 2.53 1.11 -8.96
C HIS A 50 2.51 -0.04 -9.98
N TRP A 51 2.78 -1.27 -9.54
CA TRP A 51 2.70 -2.45 -10.38
C TRP A 51 1.27 -2.72 -10.87
N LEU A 52 0.27 -2.60 -9.99
CA LEU A 52 -1.15 -2.74 -10.36
C LEU A 52 -1.61 -1.64 -11.32
N GLU A 53 -1.21 -0.39 -11.10
CA GLU A 53 -1.50 0.73 -12.00
C GLU A 53 -0.91 0.46 -13.40
N THR A 54 0.34 0.00 -13.46
CA THR A 54 1.01 -0.34 -14.73
C THR A 54 0.30 -1.45 -15.51
N ILE A 55 -0.30 -2.43 -14.81
CA ILE A 55 -1.07 -3.51 -15.46
C ILE A 55 -2.44 -3.01 -15.94
N LEU A 56 -3.08 -2.12 -15.19
CA LEU A 56 -4.42 -1.60 -15.49
C LEU A 56 -4.42 -0.52 -16.59
N GLU A 57 -3.28 0.11 -16.86
CA GLU A 57 -3.09 1.08 -17.95
C GLU A 57 -2.76 0.43 -19.31
N GLN A 58 -2.53 -0.89 -19.36
CA GLN A 58 -2.31 -1.67 -20.58
C GLN A 58 -3.63 -2.16 -21.19
#